data_AF-A0A4Z1KH12-F1
#
_entry.id   AF-A0A4Z1KH12-F1
#
_cell.length_a   1.000
_cell.length_b   1.000
_cell.length_c   1.000
_cell.angle_alpha   90.00
_cell.angle_beta   90.00
_cell.angle_gamma   90.00
#
_symmetry.space_group_name_H-M   'P 1'
#
loop_
_entity.id
_entity.type
_entity.pdbx_description
1 polymer ?
#
loop_
_entity_poly.entity_id
_entity_poly.type
_entity_poly.pdbx_seq_one_letter_code
_entity_poly.pdbx_strand_id
1 'polypeptide(L)'
;MLEIFSEVMANKNTQVKKANLPPILPKPPSFFEGHDSLYWLEGTQSLQITIAYNEDNTQEETAAYMAILIDRVVEYGPWAAKIDLLIHPRIIRHWESSSIYIQHVSEMMALVDKINNTFITLSHINVRLEIDFSNFQQIKLAACFLAFKTHWFLSYYVEDRPVLFRIDTQGYLMRRLRGVYHRDCKL
;
A
#
# COMPACT_ATOMS: atom_id res chain seq x y z
N MET A 1 69.84 11.11 -38.04
CA MET A 1 69.44 10.02 -37.11
C MET A 1 68.42 10.64 -36.17
N LEU A 2 67.19 10.12 -36.19
CA LEU A 2 66.01 10.66 -35.53
C LEU A 2 66.08 10.51 -34.01
N GLU A 3 65.71 11.55 -33.26
CA GLU A 3 65.04 11.40 -31.97
C GLU A 3 63.83 12.35 -31.92
N ILE A 4 62.65 11.74 -31.94
CA ILE A 4 61.34 12.28 -31.64
C ILE A 4 61.09 11.98 -30.15
N PHE A 5 60.48 12.89 -29.39
CA PHE A 5 59.47 12.66 -28.32
C PHE A 5 59.18 14.01 -27.64
N SER A 6 58.20 14.76 -28.14
CA SER A 6 56.78 14.76 -27.74
C SER A 6 56.48 15.68 -26.55
N GLU A 7 55.91 16.84 -26.87
CA GLU A 7 55.23 17.74 -25.94
C GLU A 7 54.16 16.99 -25.14
N VAL A 8 54.33 16.99 -23.82
CA VAL A 8 53.30 16.52 -22.89
C VAL A 8 52.21 17.58 -22.80
N MET A 9 51.12 17.37 -23.54
CA MET A 9 49.84 18.02 -23.30
C MET A 9 49.30 17.59 -21.92
N ALA A 10 49.54 18.42 -20.89
CA ALA A 10 48.87 18.30 -19.61
C ALA A 10 47.42 18.79 -19.76
N ASN A 11 46.55 17.83 -20.10
CA ASN A 11 45.12 17.98 -20.22
C ASN A 11 44.50 18.41 -18.87
N LYS A 12 43.88 19.59 -18.83
CA LYS A 12 43.12 20.10 -17.69
C LYS A 12 41.84 19.30 -17.52
N ASN A 13 41.89 18.17 -16.81
CA ASN A 13 40.72 17.52 -16.28
C ASN A 13 40.15 18.36 -15.13
N THR A 14 39.33 19.33 -15.50
CA THR A 14 38.47 20.08 -14.58
C THR A 14 37.41 19.10 -14.07
N GLN A 15 37.68 18.48 -12.92
CA GLN A 15 36.67 17.77 -12.14
C GLN A 15 35.59 18.78 -11.78
N VAL A 16 34.47 18.73 -12.50
CA VAL A 16 33.22 19.35 -12.10
C VAL A 16 32.82 18.69 -10.78
N LYS A 17 33.07 19.38 -9.67
CA LYS A 17 32.49 19.05 -8.36
C LYS A 17 30.98 18.94 -8.59
N LYS A 18 30.43 17.73 -8.45
CA LYS A 18 28.99 17.55 -8.27
C LYS A 18 28.60 18.41 -7.07
N ALA A 19 27.99 19.55 -7.33
CA ALA A 19 27.33 20.31 -6.29
C ALA A 19 26.30 19.36 -5.67
N ASN A 20 26.49 19.02 -4.40
CA ASN A 20 25.45 18.37 -3.62
C ASN A 20 24.27 19.34 -3.59
N LEU A 21 23.30 19.11 -4.48
CA LEU A 21 22.02 19.80 -4.41
C LEU A 21 21.46 19.57 -3.00
N PRO A 22 20.91 20.61 -2.35
CA PRO A 22 20.26 20.43 -1.07
C PRO A 22 19.19 19.34 -1.21
N PRO A 23 18.96 18.53 -0.16
CA PRO A 23 17.90 17.53 -0.18
C PRO A 23 16.61 18.22 -0.60
N ILE A 24 16.01 17.78 -1.70
CA ILE A 24 14.70 18.28 -2.13
C ILE A 24 13.74 17.87 -1.02
N LEU A 25 13.29 18.85 -0.24
CA LEU A 25 12.28 18.61 0.79
C LEU A 25 11.04 18.06 0.08
N PRO A 26 10.43 16.97 0.60
CA PRO A 26 9.23 16.44 0.00
C PRO A 26 8.16 17.54 -0.05
N LYS A 27 7.33 17.51 -1.09
CA LYS A 27 6.19 18.41 -1.24
C LYS A 27 5.22 18.16 -0.06
N PRO A 28 4.63 19.19 0.58
CA PRO A 28 3.72 19.00 1.71
C PRO A 28 2.41 18.34 1.27
N PRO A 29 1.72 17.59 2.15
CA PRO A 29 0.45 16.93 1.83
C PRO A 29 -0.65 17.86 1.34
N SER A 30 -0.66 19.12 1.79
CA SER A 30 -1.62 20.14 1.35
C SER A 30 -1.59 20.46 -0.14
N PHE A 31 -0.54 20.03 -0.87
CA PHE A 31 -0.39 20.27 -2.29
C PHE A 31 -0.58 19.01 -3.14
N PHE A 32 -0.81 17.84 -2.53
CA PHE A 32 -1.03 16.61 -3.29
C PHE A 32 -2.37 16.66 -4.01
N GLU A 33 -2.43 15.94 -5.13
CA GLU A 33 -3.68 15.78 -5.84
C GLU A 33 -4.62 14.91 -5.01
N GLY A 34 -5.87 15.34 -4.87
CA GLY A 34 -6.86 14.59 -4.10
C GLY A 34 -7.17 13.24 -4.74
N HIS A 35 -7.56 12.27 -3.91
CA HIS A 35 -8.12 11.00 -4.34
C HIS A 35 -9.27 10.66 -3.40
N ASP A 36 -10.39 10.15 -3.92
CA ASP A 36 -11.60 9.91 -3.12
C ASP A 36 -11.37 8.93 -1.96
N SER A 37 -10.40 8.03 -2.10
CA SER A 37 -9.98 7.11 -1.04
C SER A 37 -9.06 7.72 0.02
N LEU A 38 -8.38 8.83 -0.27
CA LEU A 38 -7.26 9.32 0.53
C LEU A 38 -7.67 10.57 1.29
N TYR A 39 -7.52 10.52 2.61
CA TYR A 39 -7.79 11.67 3.46
C TYR A 39 -6.67 11.88 4.46
N TRP A 40 -6.07 13.08 4.41
CA TRP A 40 -4.94 13.45 5.25
C TRP A 40 -5.37 14.21 6.50
N LEU A 41 -4.90 13.74 7.65
CA LEU A 41 -5.14 14.35 8.96
C LEU A 41 -3.85 14.99 9.49
N GLU A 42 -3.66 16.27 9.21
CA GLU A 42 -2.46 17.04 9.60
C GLU A 42 -2.18 16.96 11.10
N GLY A 43 -3.22 17.13 11.94
CA GLY A 43 -3.06 17.18 13.40
C GLY A 43 -2.55 15.88 14.04
N THR A 44 -2.73 14.74 13.37
CA THR A 44 -2.27 13.42 13.84
C THR A 44 -1.24 12.77 12.92
N GLN A 45 -0.81 13.48 11.87
CA GLN A 45 0.04 12.94 10.80
C GLN A 45 -0.45 11.58 10.31
N SER A 46 -1.76 11.45 10.12
CA SER A 46 -2.40 10.18 9.79
C SER A 46 -3.00 10.22 8.40
N LEU A 47 -2.77 9.17 7.63
CA LEU A 47 -3.42 8.97 6.34
C LEU A 47 -4.55 7.97 6.49
N GLN A 48 -5.77 8.38 6.16
CA GLN A 48 -6.91 7.49 6.03
C GLN A 48 -7.02 7.02 4.59
N ILE A 49 -7.20 5.71 4.41
CA ILE A 49 -7.33 5.07 3.11
C ILE A 49 -8.61 4.24 3.12
N THR A 50 -9.59 4.61 2.29
CA THR A 50 -10.86 3.87 2.15
C THR A 50 -10.95 3.22 0.79
N ILE A 51 -11.10 1.90 0.76
CA ILE A 51 -11.16 1.11 -0.48
C ILE A 51 -12.47 0.34 -0.49
N ALA A 52 -13.28 0.58 -1.52
CA ALA A 52 -14.53 -0.14 -1.74
C ALA A 52 -14.46 -0.87 -3.08
N TYR A 53 -14.64 -2.18 -3.02
CA TYR A 53 -14.80 -3.02 -4.20
C TYR A 53 -16.29 -3.11 -4.52
N ASN A 54 -16.74 -2.33 -5.50
CA ASN A 54 -18.16 -2.23 -5.85
C ASN A 54 -18.56 -3.29 -6.90
N GLU A 55 -19.81 -3.75 -6.85
CA GLU A 55 -20.35 -4.66 -7.87
C GLU A 55 -20.53 -3.97 -9.23
N ASP A 56 -20.80 -2.67 -9.23
CA ASP A 56 -21.12 -1.87 -10.41
C ASP A 56 -19.91 -1.55 -11.29
N ASN A 57 -18.68 -1.68 -10.75
CA ASN A 57 -17.46 -1.42 -11.49
C ASN A 57 -16.99 -2.67 -12.24
N THR A 58 -16.51 -2.47 -13.46
CA THR A 58 -15.77 -3.48 -14.22
C THR A 58 -14.42 -3.78 -13.56
N GLN A 59 -13.82 -4.92 -13.94
CA GLN A 59 -12.46 -5.28 -13.50
C GLN A 59 -11.46 -4.21 -13.95
N GLU A 60 -11.59 -3.69 -15.17
CA GLU A 60 -10.73 -2.67 -15.74
C GLU A 60 -10.85 -1.33 -14.99
N GLU A 61 -12.07 -0.89 -14.66
CA GLU A 61 -12.29 0.32 -13.87
C GLU A 61 -11.69 0.20 -12.47
N THR A 62 -11.89 -0.96 -11.83
CA THR A 62 -11.32 -1.25 -10.51
C THR A 62 -9.79 -1.26 -10.55
N ALA A 63 -9.18 -1.88 -11.57
CA ALA A 63 -7.74 -1.90 -11.76
C ALA A 63 -7.16 -0.50 -11.95
N ALA A 64 -7.81 0.32 -12.79
CA ALA A 64 -7.38 1.69 -13.04
C ALA A 64 -7.46 2.54 -11.77
N TYR A 65 -8.57 2.43 -11.03
CA TYR A 65 -8.74 3.10 -9.74
C TYR A 65 -7.66 2.71 -8.73
N MET A 66 -7.42 1.40 -8.56
CA MET A 66 -6.41 0.90 -7.64
C MET A 66 -4.98 1.30 -8.06
N ALA A 67 -4.68 1.32 -9.36
CA ALA A 67 -3.38 1.79 -9.85
C ALA A 67 -3.15 3.27 -9.52
N ILE A 68 -4.16 4.13 -9.72
CA ILE A 68 -4.08 5.55 -9.37
C ILE A 68 -3.92 5.71 -7.85
N LEU A 69 -4.72 5.01 -7.04
CA LEU A 69 -4.60 5.02 -5.59
C LEU A 69 -3.19 4.66 -5.11
N ILE A 70 -2.61 3.58 -5.65
CA ILE A 70 -1.27 3.10 -5.29
C ILE A 70 -0.19 4.10 -5.71
N ASP A 71 -0.39 4.83 -6.80
CA ASP A 71 0.53 5.89 -7.20
C ASP A 71 0.45 7.09 -6.25
N ARG A 72 -0.75 7.52 -5.87
CA ARG A 72 -0.95 8.69 -5.00
C ARG A 72 -0.60 8.45 -3.53
N VAL A 73 -0.81 7.23 -3.03
CA VAL A 73 -0.58 6.92 -1.61
C VAL A 73 0.87 7.19 -1.20
N VAL A 74 1.83 7.07 -2.12
CA VAL A 74 3.26 7.21 -1.78
C VAL A 74 3.72 8.62 -1.56
N GLU A 75 2.98 9.61 -2.07
CA GLU A 75 3.28 11.02 -1.85
C GLU A 75 3.26 11.33 -0.34
N TYR A 76 2.42 10.62 0.42
CA TYR A 76 2.28 10.73 1.87
C TYR A 76 3.35 9.98 2.67
N GLY A 77 4.14 9.11 2.04
CA GLY A 77 5.11 8.23 2.71
C GLY A 77 6.11 8.93 3.63
N PRO A 78 6.69 10.09 3.25
CA PRO A 78 7.58 10.86 4.11
C PRO A 78 6.90 11.50 5.33
N TRP A 79 5.58 11.67 5.28
CA TRP A 79 4.81 12.50 6.22
C TRP A 79 3.99 11.69 7.22
N ALA A 80 3.43 10.55 6.79
CA ALA A 80 2.47 9.81 7.57
C ALA A 80 3.13 8.97 8.68
N ALA A 81 2.84 9.31 9.94
CA ALA A 81 3.23 8.53 11.10
C ALA A 81 2.27 7.36 11.38
N LYS A 82 1.04 7.44 10.87
CA LYS A 82 -0.02 6.44 11.03
C LYS A 82 -0.82 6.26 9.75
N ILE A 83 -1.34 5.05 9.53
CA ILE A 83 -2.30 4.74 8.48
C ILE A 83 -3.54 4.10 9.09
N ASP A 84 -4.72 4.57 8.70
CA ASP A 84 -6.01 3.93 8.98
C ASP A 84 -6.62 3.43 7.67
N LEU A 85 -6.59 2.12 7.44
CA LEU A 85 -7.18 1.44 6.29
C LEU A 85 -8.60 0.98 6.63
N LEU A 86 -9.57 1.41 5.83
CA LEU A 86 -10.95 0.92 5.84
C LEU A 86 -11.24 0.23 4.51
N ILE A 87 -11.64 -1.03 4.57
CA ILE A 87 -11.85 -1.85 3.37
C ILE A 87 -13.27 -2.39 3.38
N HIS A 88 -13.98 -2.14 2.29
CA HIS A 88 -15.30 -2.69 1.97
C HIS A 88 -15.13 -3.70 0.82
N PRO A 89 -14.97 -4.99 1.14
CA PRO A 89 -14.73 -6.01 0.15
C PRO A 89 -16.05 -6.46 -0.51
N ARG A 90 -16.01 -6.62 -1.83
CA ARG A 90 -17.12 -7.17 -2.62
C ARG A 90 -17.44 -8.60 -2.23
N ILE A 91 -18.72 -8.95 -2.18
CA ILE A 91 -19.17 -10.33 -2.19
C ILE A 91 -19.15 -10.85 -3.64
N ILE A 92 -18.16 -11.68 -3.99
CA ILE A 92 -18.12 -12.27 -5.33
C ILE A 92 -18.95 -13.57 -5.32
N ARG A 93 -19.95 -13.62 -6.18
CA ARG A 93 -20.95 -14.69 -6.19
C ARG A 93 -20.41 -15.93 -6.91
N HIS A 94 -21.01 -17.08 -6.66
CA HIS A 94 -20.46 -18.37 -7.15
C HIS A 94 -20.45 -18.52 -8.67
N TRP A 95 -21.26 -17.75 -9.41
CA TRP A 95 -21.29 -17.73 -10.87
C TRP A 95 -20.30 -16.73 -11.49
N GLU A 96 -19.68 -15.89 -10.66
CA GLU A 96 -18.72 -14.90 -11.14
C GLU A 96 -17.33 -15.49 -11.29
N SER A 97 -16.54 -14.90 -12.17
CA SER A 97 -15.17 -15.35 -12.42
C SER A 97 -14.31 -15.22 -11.16
N SER A 98 -13.55 -16.28 -10.85
CA SER A 98 -12.52 -16.23 -9.81
C SER A 98 -11.39 -15.24 -10.13
N SER A 99 -11.28 -14.76 -11.38
CA SER A 99 -10.29 -13.74 -11.76
C SER A 99 -10.49 -12.42 -11.01
N ILE A 100 -11.74 -12.04 -10.72
CA ILE A 100 -12.07 -10.83 -9.93
C ILE A 100 -11.35 -10.89 -8.59
N TYR A 101 -11.49 -12.01 -7.90
CA TYR A 101 -10.86 -12.22 -6.60
C TYR A 101 -9.31 -12.17 -6.69
N ILE A 102 -8.73 -12.83 -7.70
CA ILE A 102 -7.28 -12.84 -7.90
C ILE A 102 -6.75 -11.42 -8.13
N GLN A 103 -7.47 -10.63 -8.92
CA GLN A 103 -7.16 -9.23 -9.15
C GLN A 103 -7.18 -8.43 -7.84
N HIS A 104 -8.25 -8.54 -7.04
CA HIS A 104 -8.36 -7.76 -5.79
C HIS A 104 -7.21 -8.09 -4.82
N VAL A 105 -6.80 -9.37 -4.72
CA VAL A 105 -5.64 -9.73 -3.90
C VAL A 105 -4.34 -9.20 -4.46
N SER A 106 -4.15 -9.23 -5.78
CA SER A 106 -2.97 -8.64 -6.42
C SER A 106 -2.87 -7.13 -6.12
N GLU A 107 -3.97 -6.40 -6.25
CA GLU A 107 -4.04 -4.96 -5.95
C GLU A 107 -3.77 -4.66 -4.47
N MET A 108 -4.36 -5.42 -3.55
CA MET A 108 -4.13 -5.25 -2.12
C MET A 108 -2.67 -5.56 -1.74
N MET A 109 -2.08 -6.62 -2.30
CA MET A 109 -0.67 -6.93 -2.08
C MET A 109 0.24 -5.84 -2.65
N ALA A 110 -0.06 -5.32 -3.84
CA ALA A 110 0.70 -4.21 -4.42
C ALA A 110 0.62 -2.94 -3.56
N LEU A 111 -0.54 -2.63 -2.98
CA LEU A 111 -0.70 -1.53 -2.02
C LEU A 111 0.13 -1.77 -0.75
N VAL A 112 0.05 -2.95 -0.15
CA VAL A 112 0.83 -3.31 1.06
C VAL A 112 2.33 -3.19 0.79
N ASP A 113 2.80 -3.69 -0.35
CA ASP A 113 4.20 -3.59 -0.76
C ASP A 113 4.62 -2.14 -0.97
N LYS A 114 3.77 -1.33 -1.58
CA LYS A 114 4.04 0.10 -1.76
C LYS A 114 4.19 0.80 -0.41
N ILE A 115 3.24 0.57 0.51
CA ILE A 115 3.29 1.14 1.87
C ILE A 115 4.56 0.71 2.60
N ASN A 116 4.88 -0.59 2.59
CA ASN A 116 6.06 -1.15 3.23
C ASN A 116 7.38 -0.53 2.74
N ASN A 117 7.42 -0.05 1.50
CA ASN A 117 8.64 0.43 0.87
C ASN A 117 8.78 1.96 0.85
N THR A 118 7.68 2.72 1.00
CA THR A 118 7.71 4.18 0.87
C THR A 118 7.50 4.93 2.18
N PHE A 119 6.85 4.30 3.17
CA PHE A 119 6.48 4.96 4.42
C PHE A 119 7.57 4.79 5.49
N ILE A 120 8.56 5.69 5.47
CA ILE A 120 9.74 5.61 6.36
C ILE A 120 9.48 6.06 7.80
N THR A 121 8.45 6.89 8.04
CA THR A 121 8.10 7.43 9.38
C THR A 121 6.94 6.70 10.03
N LEU A 122 6.38 5.70 9.35
CA LEU A 122 5.18 5.00 9.77
C LEU A 122 5.45 4.14 11.00
N SER A 123 4.69 4.41 12.06
CA SER A 123 4.80 3.73 13.34
C SER A 123 3.70 2.69 13.55
N HIS A 124 2.50 2.95 13.02
CA HIS A 124 1.31 2.13 13.27
C HIS A 124 0.37 2.10 12.07
N ILE A 125 -0.24 0.94 11.84
CA ILE A 125 -1.28 0.73 10.83
C ILE A 125 -2.51 0.11 11.49
N ASN A 126 -3.66 0.76 11.37
CA ASN A 126 -4.94 0.15 11.76
C ASN A 126 -5.67 -0.29 10.50
N VAL A 127 -6.06 -1.55 10.44
CA VAL A 127 -6.85 -2.10 9.35
C VAL A 127 -8.23 -2.48 9.88
N ARG A 128 -9.26 -2.00 9.20
CA ARG A 128 -10.67 -2.30 9.45
C ARG A 128 -11.26 -2.90 8.18
N LEU A 129 -11.74 -4.12 8.29
CA LEU A 129 -12.37 -4.84 7.18
C LEU A 129 -13.81 -5.20 7.54
N GLU A 130 -14.72 -4.96 6.62
CA GLU A 130 -16.06 -5.54 6.72
C GLU A 130 -15.98 -7.06 6.40
N ILE A 131 -16.42 -7.91 7.34
CA ILE A 131 -16.38 -9.36 7.17
C ILE A 131 -17.77 -9.96 7.40
N ASP A 132 -18.27 -10.63 6.37
CA ASP A 132 -19.22 -11.73 6.45
C ASP A 132 -18.45 -13.06 6.57
N PHE A 133 -18.64 -13.75 7.69
CA PHE A 133 -17.98 -15.05 7.96
C PHE A 133 -18.31 -16.14 6.94
N SER A 134 -19.41 -15.98 6.20
CA SER A 134 -19.84 -16.87 5.12
C SER A 134 -19.00 -16.65 3.85
N ASN A 135 -18.35 -15.49 3.73
CA ASN A 135 -17.58 -15.13 2.56
C ASN A 135 -16.07 -15.36 2.76
N PHE A 136 -15.58 -16.45 2.18
CA PHE A 136 -14.16 -16.78 2.29
C PHE A 136 -13.25 -15.78 1.56
N GLN A 137 -13.70 -15.10 0.51
CA GLN A 137 -12.86 -14.18 -0.26
C GLN A 137 -12.49 -12.94 0.55
N GLN A 138 -13.40 -12.46 1.40
CA GLN A 138 -13.12 -11.35 2.32
C GLN A 138 -12.01 -11.72 3.32
N ILE A 139 -11.99 -12.96 3.81
CA ILE A 139 -10.89 -13.48 4.65
C ILE A 139 -9.56 -13.47 3.89
N LYS A 140 -9.58 -13.75 2.59
CA LYS A 140 -8.37 -13.72 1.78
C LYS A 140 -7.84 -12.31 1.54
N LEU A 141 -8.72 -11.32 1.35
CA LEU A 141 -8.30 -9.90 1.34
C LEU A 141 -7.71 -9.48 2.69
N ALA A 142 -8.33 -9.86 3.81
CA ALA A 142 -7.77 -9.62 5.14
C ALA A 142 -6.36 -10.23 5.32
N ALA A 143 -6.10 -11.37 4.70
CA ALA A 143 -4.82 -12.05 4.81
C ALA A 143 -3.66 -11.25 4.18
N CYS A 144 -3.93 -10.40 3.18
CA CYS A 144 -2.92 -9.55 2.53
C CYS A 144 -2.22 -8.63 3.55
N PHE A 145 -2.96 -8.11 4.53
CA PHE A 145 -2.43 -7.19 5.54
C PHE A 145 -1.46 -7.84 6.53
N LEU A 146 -1.35 -9.17 6.54
CA LEU A 146 -0.30 -9.85 7.31
C LEU A 146 1.11 -9.57 6.76
N ALA A 147 1.23 -9.07 5.52
CA ALA A 147 2.51 -8.68 4.92
C ALA A 147 3.05 -7.32 5.40
N PHE A 148 2.31 -6.55 6.21
CA PHE A 148 2.84 -5.30 6.74
C PHE A 148 4.06 -5.54 7.64
N LYS A 149 5.12 -4.76 7.41
CA LYS A 149 6.38 -4.80 8.17
C LYS A 149 6.33 -3.94 9.43
N THR A 150 5.58 -2.84 9.39
CA THR A 150 5.34 -1.97 10.54
C THR A 150 4.32 -2.59 11.49
N HIS A 151 4.28 -2.14 12.76
CA HIS A 151 3.25 -2.58 13.68
C HIS A 151 1.84 -2.31 13.11
N TRP A 152 1.02 -3.36 13.05
CA TRP A 152 -0.36 -3.28 12.59
C TRP A 152 -1.36 -3.89 13.57
N PHE A 153 -2.61 -3.45 13.50
CA PHE A 153 -3.78 -4.10 14.07
C PHE A 153 -4.80 -4.39 12.99
N LEU A 154 -5.39 -5.58 13.04
CA LEU A 154 -6.49 -5.95 12.15
C LEU A 154 -7.75 -6.12 12.97
N SER A 155 -8.80 -5.41 12.58
CA SER A 155 -10.11 -5.50 13.18
C SER A 155 -11.16 -5.69 12.10
N TYR A 156 -12.30 -6.26 12.47
CA TYR A 156 -13.43 -6.43 11.58
C TYR A 156 -14.71 -5.91 12.19
N TYR A 157 -15.69 -5.66 11.34
CA TYR A 157 -17.07 -5.38 11.73
C TYR A 157 -18.00 -6.10 10.75
N VAL A 158 -19.26 -6.19 11.13
CA VAL A 158 -20.33 -6.75 10.28
C VAL A 158 -21.22 -5.57 9.89
N GLU A 159 -21.70 -5.51 8.64
CA GLU A 159 -22.48 -4.38 8.10
C GLU A 159 -23.62 -3.94 9.06
N ASP A 160 -24.41 -4.90 9.53
CA ASP A 160 -25.55 -4.66 10.44
C ASP A 160 -25.17 -4.42 11.90
N ARG A 161 -23.87 -4.52 12.24
CA ARG A 161 -23.34 -4.33 13.59
C ARG A 161 -21.98 -3.63 13.54
N PRO A 162 -21.94 -2.29 13.61
CA PRO A 162 -20.71 -1.51 13.53
C PRO A 162 -19.88 -1.56 14.83
N VAL A 163 -19.91 -2.69 15.53
CA VAL A 163 -19.00 -2.97 16.65
C VAL A 163 -17.71 -3.48 16.05
N LEU A 164 -16.61 -2.82 16.39
CA LEU A 164 -15.29 -3.22 15.94
C LEU A 164 -14.75 -4.37 16.79
N PHE A 165 -14.51 -5.51 16.17
CA PHE A 165 -13.89 -6.68 16.79
C PHE A 165 -12.43 -6.79 16.37
N ARG A 166 -11.53 -6.63 17.33
CA ARG A 166 -10.09 -6.85 17.08
C ARG A 166 -9.82 -8.33 16.88
N ILE A 167 -9.04 -8.67 15.85
CA ILE A 167 -8.61 -10.05 15.61
C ILE A 167 -7.47 -10.37 16.58
N ASP A 168 -7.71 -11.32 17.48
CA ASP A 168 -6.70 -11.86 18.38
C ASP A 168 -5.61 -12.58 17.59
N THR A 169 -4.35 -12.24 17.87
CA THR A 169 -3.16 -12.83 17.21
C THR A 169 -2.99 -14.32 17.50
N GLN A 170 -3.62 -14.84 18.55
CA GLN A 170 -3.63 -16.27 18.92
C GLN A 170 -4.95 -16.98 18.59
N GLY A 171 -5.96 -16.22 18.17
CA GLY A 171 -7.30 -16.71 17.90
C GLY A 171 -7.44 -17.57 16.65
N TYR A 172 -8.56 -18.30 16.56
CA TYR A 172 -8.87 -19.16 15.42
C TYR A 172 -8.83 -18.42 14.07
N LEU A 173 -9.42 -17.21 14.02
CA LEU A 173 -9.46 -16.41 12.81
C LEU A 173 -8.05 -16.02 12.33
N MET A 174 -7.15 -15.63 13.23
CA MET A 174 -5.76 -15.35 12.88
C MET A 174 -5.04 -16.58 12.31
N ARG A 175 -5.27 -17.78 12.87
CA ARG A 175 -4.69 -19.02 12.31
C ARG A 175 -5.17 -19.26 10.89
N ARG A 176 -6.47 -19.03 10.63
CA ARG A 176 -7.06 -19.13 9.28
C ARG A 176 -6.46 -18.09 8.33
N LEU A 177 -6.32 -16.84 8.77
CA LEU A 177 -5.69 -15.78 7.98
C LEU A 177 -4.24 -16.12 7.63
N ARG A 178 -3.46 -16.64 8.58
CA ARG A 178 -2.08 -17.09 8.32
C ARG A 178 -2.06 -18.21 7.29
N GLY A 179 -2.93 -19.21 7.41
CA GLY A 179 -3.02 -20.30 6.43
C GLY A 179 -3.33 -19.78 5.02
N VAL A 180 -4.26 -18.84 4.91
CA VAL A 180 -4.58 -18.19 3.64
C VAL A 180 -3.41 -17.37 3.10
N TYR A 181 -2.78 -16.55 3.94
CA TYR A 181 -1.62 -15.74 3.55
C TYR A 181 -0.50 -16.59 2.94
N HIS A 182 -0.19 -17.73 3.55
CA HIS A 182 0.86 -18.63 3.04
C HIS A 182 0.50 -19.30 1.71
N ARG A 183 -0.79 -19.45 1.40
CA ARG A 183 -1.27 -20.13 0.19
C ARG A 183 -1.50 -19.15 -0.96
N ASP A 184 -2.10 -17.99 -0.66
CA ASP A 184 -2.70 -17.10 -1.66
C ASP A 184 -1.97 -15.75 -1.79
N CYS A 185 -1.17 -15.34 -0.80
CA CYS A 185 -0.56 -14.00 -0.76
C CYS A 185 0.98 -14.02 -0.73
N LYS A 186 1.57 -15.11 -0.21
CA LYS A 186 3.01 -15.31 -0.15
C LYS A 186 3.45 -16.06 -1.40
N LEU A 187 3.98 -15.33 -2.38
CA LEU A 187 4.72 -15.90 -3.52
C LEU A 187 6.12 -16.35 -3.08
#